data_AF-A0A9W6R078-F1
#
_entry.id   AF-A0A9W6R078-F1
#
_cell.length_a   1.000
_cell.length_b   1.000
_cell.length_c   1.000
_cell.angle_alpha   90.00
_cell.angle_beta   90.00
_cell.angle_gamma   90.00
#
_symmetry.space_group_name_H-M   'P 1'
#
loop_
_entity.id
_entity.type
_entity.pdbx_description
1 polymer ?
#
loop_
_entity_poly.entity_id
_entity_poly.type
_entity_poly.pdbx_seq_one_letter_code
_entity_poly.pdbx_strand_id
1 'polypeptide(L)'
;MDGPVTRGLPVVTVAQAPGMQLALHLSPERCAVSTAGMAHLAIGADAPGVGQSKAVPATDLPEKTRNALGPANVAKAPWGTDQIELFCGKYNLAVLTPVVNSVKVSGSGSSSEVDQPGQLRRTLIVAGPPGQLYMPPVYPGLAPPP
;
A
#
# COMPACT_ATOMS: atom_id res chain seq x y z
N MET A 1 20.57 6.30 0.39
CA MET A 1 20.84 5.29 1.42
C MET A 1 19.49 4.70 1.83
N ASP A 2 19.28 3.40 1.61
CA ASP A 2 18.11 2.68 2.12
C ASP A 2 18.01 2.85 3.64
N GLY A 3 16.88 3.34 4.13
CA GLY A 3 16.65 3.51 5.56
C GLY A 3 16.66 2.17 6.30
N PRO A 4 16.82 2.15 7.64
CA PRO A 4 16.81 0.91 8.43
C PRO A 4 15.55 0.06 8.22
N VAL A 5 14.43 0.68 7.83
CA VAL A 5 13.14 0.02 7.57
C VAL A 5 13.03 -0.66 6.19
N THR A 6 13.86 -0.30 5.20
CA THR A 6 13.85 -0.93 3.86
C THR A 6 14.94 -1.98 3.68
N ARG A 7 15.85 -2.12 4.65
CA ARG A 7 16.97 -3.05 4.59
C ARG A 7 16.48 -4.50 4.45
N GLY A 8 16.88 -5.14 3.34
CA GLY A 8 16.56 -6.54 3.06
C GLY A 8 15.16 -6.79 2.50
N LEU A 9 14.36 -5.74 2.25
CA LEU A 9 13.03 -5.89 1.65
C LEU A 9 13.08 -5.67 0.13
N PRO A 10 12.57 -6.62 -0.67
CA PRO A 10 12.58 -6.47 -2.13
C PRO A 10 11.58 -5.39 -2.56
N VAL A 11 11.98 -4.62 -3.57
CA VAL A 11 11.08 -3.65 -4.24
C VAL A 11 10.15 -4.43 -5.16
N VAL A 12 8.84 -4.31 -4.93
CA VAL A 12 7.82 -4.97 -5.76
C VAL A 12 7.19 -4.02 -6.77
N THR A 13 7.17 -2.73 -6.43
CA THR A 13 6.52 -1.68 -7.22
C THR A 13 7.23 -0.35 -7.04
N VAL A 14 7.30 0.43 -8.11
CA VAL A 14 7.75 1.83 -8.06
C VAL A 14 6.64 2.72 -8.62
N ALA A 15 6.16 3.66 -7.82
CA ALA A 15 5.20 4.67 -8.24
C ALA A 15 5.90 6.01 -8.44
N GLN A 16 5.68 6.65 -9.59
CA GLN A 16 6.35 7.86 -10.02
C GLN A 16 5.34 8.92 -10.43
N ALA A 17 5.58 10.16 -10.02
CA ALA A 17 4.84 11.33 -10.48
C ALA A 17 5.77 12.54 -10.48
N PRO A 18 5.38 13.69 -11.06
CA PRO A 18 6.18 14.90 -10.98
C PRO A 18 6.52 15.26 -9.52
N GLY A 19 7.82 15.30 -9.19
CA GLY A 19 8.30 15.60 -7.83
C GLY A 19 8.18 14.45 -6.81
N MET A 20 7.79 13.25 -7.23
CA MET A 20 7.61 12.09 -6.34
C MET A 20 8.10 10.80 -6.99
N GLN A 21 8.90 10.03 -6.25
CA GLN A 21 9.21 8.64 -6.58
C GLN A 21 9.13 7.79 -5.32
N LEU A 22 8.18 6.85 -5.30
CA LEU A 22 7.94 5.92 -4.21
C LEU A 22 8.38 4.52 -4.62
N ALA A 23 9.29 3.93 -3.86
CA ALA A 23 9.57 2.50 -3.93
C ALA A 23 8.77 1.78 -2.84
N LEU A 24 7.96 0.82 -3.25
CA LEU A 24 7.14 -0.01 -2.39
C LEU A 24 7.87 -1.35 -2.23
N HIS A 25 8.19 -1.66 -0.98
CA HIS A 25 8.89 -2.86 -0.57
C HIS A 25 7.94 -3.79 0.17
N LEU A 26 7.99 -5.09 -0.16
CA LEU A 26 7.08 -6.08 0.41
C LEU A 26 7.81 -7.38 0.69
N SER A 27 7.61 -7.90 1.89
CA SER A 27 7.89 -9.29 2.26
C SER A 27 6.67 -9.88 2.99
N PRO A 28 6.64 -11.21 3.23
CA PRO A 28 5.54 -11.84 3.98
C PRO A 28 5.36 -11.31 5.41
N GLU A 29 6.38 -10.69 5.97
CA GLU A 29 6.40 -10.24 7.37
C GLU A 29 6.39 -8.72 7.52
N ARG A 30 6.80 -7.98 6.47
CA ARG A 30 7.02 -6.53 6.55
C ARG A 30 6.75 -5.84 5.22
N CYS A 31 6.22 -4.63 5.32
CA CYS A 31 6.10 -3.71 4.21
C CYS A 31 6.88 -2.45 4.53
N ALA A 32 7.45 -1.82 3.51
CA ALA A 32 8.03 -0.50 3.65
C ALA A 32 7.81 0.33 2.40
N VAL A 33 7.80 1.64 2.57
CA VAL A 33 7.80 2.61 1.49
C VAL A 33 9.00 3.51 1.70
N SER A 34 9.79 3.67 0.65
CA SER A 34 10.81 4.69 0.62
C SER A 34 10.55 5.68 -0.50
N THR A 35 10.95 6.92 -0.27
CA THR A 35 10.97 7.96 -1.28
C THR A 35 12.36 8.13 -1.85
N ALA A 36 12.45 8.29 -3.16
CA ALA A 36 13.62 8.85 -3.82
C ALA A 36 13.34 10.31 -4.18
N GLY A 37 14.28 11.21 -3.87
CA GLY A 37 14.14 12.65 -4.11
C GLY A 37 14.54 13.49 -2.89
N MET A 38 14.17 14.78 -2.91
CA MET A 38 14.59 15.78 -1.90
C MET A 38 14.01 15.55 -0.50
N ALA A 39 12.86 14.89 -0.39
CA ALA A 39 12.28 14.48 0.89
C ALA A 39 12.58 13.00 1.11
N HIS A 40 13.74 12.68 1.67
CA HIS A 40 14.07 11.32 2.08
C HIS A 40 13.15 10.89 3.22
N LEU A 41 12.25 9.96 2.93
CA LEU A 41 11.30 9.38 3.87
C LEU A 41 11.33 7.87 3.69
N ALA A 42 11.36 7.16 4.80
CA ALA A 42 11.20 5.71 4.82
C ALA A 42 10.27 5.34 5.96
N ILE A 43 9.14 4.72 5.62
CA ILE A 43 8.15 4.21 6.57
C ILE A 43 8.05 2.70 6.44
N GLY A 44 7.91 2.01 7.57
CA GLY A 44 7.76 0.56 7.62
C GLY A 44 6.61 0.16 8.52
N ALA A 45 5.96 -0.94 8.18
CA ALA A 45 4.92 -1.57 8.99
C ALA A 45 5.11 -3.09 8.94
N ASP A 46 4.91 -3.77 10.07
CA ASP A 46 4.89 -5.22 10.12
C ASP A 46 3.57 -5.76 9.57
N ALA A 47 3.58 -6.95 8.98
CA ALA A 47 2.37 -7.65 8.57
C ALA A 47 1.53 -8.10 9.79
N PRO A 48 0.22 -8.32 9.63
CA PRO A 48 -0.62 -8.84 10.72
C PRO A 48 -0.08 -10.13 11.34
N GLY A 49 -0.01 -10.18 12.68
CA GLY A 49 0.53 -11.32 13.42
C GLY A 49 2.04 -11.30 13.61
N VAL A 50 2.75 -10.33 13.02
CA VAL A 50 4.18 -10.09 13.26
C VAL A 50 4.34 -8.83 14.11
N GLY A 51 5.03 -8.93 15.24
CA GLY A 51 5.53 -7.79 16.02
C GLY A 51 4.50 -6.86 16.70
N GLN A 52 3.21 -6.92 16.36
CA GLN A 52 2.17 -6.05 16.94
C GLN A 52 0.89 -6.82 17.35
N SER A 53 0.22 -6.27 18.38
CA SER A 53 -0.88 -6.93 19.08
C SER A 53 -2.25 -6.85 18.40
N LYS A 54 -2.49 -5.92 17.45
CA LYS A 54 -3.79 -5.81 16.75
C LYS A 54 -3.68 -5.16 15.37
N ALA A 55 -3.94 -5.94 14.32
CA ALA A 55 -4.26 -5.41 13.00
C ALA A 55 -5.62 -4.68 13.05
N VAL A 56 -5.69 -3.52 12.42
CA VAL A 56 -6.88 -2.67 12.38
C VAL A 56 -7.52 -2.82 11.00
N PRO A 57 -8.86 -2.91 10.89
CA PRO A 57 -9.49 -2.84 9.58
C PRO A 57 -9.13 -1.51 8.91
N ALA A 58 -8.64 -1.57 7.67
CA ALA A 58 -8.28 -0.40 6.88
C ALA A 58 -9.54 0.30 6.34
N THR A 59 -10.33 0.90 7.24
CA THR A 59 -11.61 1.56 6.92
C THR A 59 -11.45 2.76 6.00
N ASP A 60 -10.27 3.38 6.00
CA ASP A 60 -9.90 4.51 5.14
C ASP A 60 -9.59 4.08 3.69
N LEU A 61 -9.60 2.77 3.40
CA LEU A 61 -9.41 2.25 2.05
C LEU A 61 -10.77 1.94 1.39
N PRO A 62 -10.89 2.10 0.06
CA PRO A 62 -12.02 1.59 -0.69
C PRO A 62 -12.25 0.11 -0.39
N GLU A 63 -13.51 -0.31 -0.34
CA GLU A 63 -13.92 -1.67 0.04
C GLU A 63 -13.13 -2.75 -0.71
N LYS A 64 -12.95 -2.56 -2.02
CA LYS A 64 -12.17 -3.47 -2.87
C LYS A 64 -10.74 -3.66 -2.37
N THR A 65 -10.05 -2.58 -2.02
CA THR A 65 -8.67 -2.61 -1.53
C THR A 65 -8.61 -3.17 -0.11
N ARG A 66 -9.54 -2.78 0.75
CA ARG A 66 -9.67 -3.32 2.12
C ARG A 66 -9.84 -4.84 2.10
N ASN A 67 -10.71 -5.35 1.23
CA ASN A 67 -10.96 -6.79 1.10
C ASN A 67 -9.74 -7.55 0.56
N ALA A 68 -8.99 -6.95 -0.38
CA ALA A 68 -7.76 -7.54 -0.92
C ALA A 68 -6.59 -7.50 0.07
N LEU A 69 -6.52 -6.47 0.92
CA LEU A 69 -5.48 -6.33 1.94
C LEU A 69 -5.75 -7.24 3.15
N GLY A 70 -7.02 -7.41 3.51
CA GLY A 70 -7.45 -8.07 4.73
C GLY A 70 -7.13 -7.22 5.97
N PRO A 71 -6.93 -7.84 7.14
CA PRO A 71 -6.36 -7.16 8.30
C PRO A 71 -5.03 -6.50 7.91
N ALA A 72 -4.77 -5.29 8.39
CA ALA A 72 -3.52 -4.59 8.11
C ALA A 72 -3.02 -3.82 9.34
N ASN A 73 -1.71 -3.69 9.44
CA ASN A 73 -1.10 -2.69 10.33
C ASN A 73 -0.83 -1.42 9.53
N VAL A 74 -0.88 -0.27 10.21
CA VAL A 74 -0.74 1.04 9.59
C VAL A 74 0.46 1.78 10.17
N ALA A 75 1.29 2.33 9.29
CA ALA A 75 2.31 3.30 9.65
C ALA A 75 1.99 4.63 8.97
N LYS A 76 2.16 5.74 9.69
CA LYS A 76 1.95 7.09 9.15
C LYS A 76 3.23 7.90 9.30
N ALA A 77 3.48 8.79 8.35
CA ALA A 77 4.54 9.78 8.48
C ALA A 77 4.17 11.11 7.82
N PRO A 78 4.80 12.22 8.26
CA PRO A 78 4.63 13.51 7.62
C PRO A 78 5.06 13.48 6.15
N TRP A 79 4.29 14.15 5.30
CA TRP A 79 4.58 14.37 3.89
C TRP A 79 4.18 15.81 3.51
N GLY A 80 5.15 16.74 3.52
CA GLY A 80 4.86 18.15 3.32
C GLY A 80 3.93 18.69 4.43
N THR A 81 2.78 19.24 4.05
CA THR A 81 1.73 19.72 4.97
C THR A 81 0.77 18.62 5.42
N ASP A 82 0.86 17.43 4.83
CA ASP A 82 -0.05 16.32 5.03
C ASP A 82 0.69 15.09 5.58
N GLN A 83 0.06 13.90 5.48
CA GLN A 83 0.64 12.63 5.89
C GLN A 83 0.53 11.59 4.78
N ILE A 84 1.53 10.72 4.72
CA ILE A 84 1.50 9.47 3.98
C ILE A 84 1.13 8.34 4.95
N GLU A 85 0.33 7.38 4.49
CA GLU A 85 -0.09 6.23 5.27
C GLU A 85 0.24 4.94 4.51
N LEU A 86 0.98 4.05 5.16
CA LEU A 86 1.31 2.72 4.67
C LEU A 86 0.45 1.70 5.42
N PHE A 87 -0.32 0.91 4.68
CA PHE A 87 -1.06 -0.23 5.17
C PHE A 87 -0.35 -1.50 4.73
N CYS A 88 0.10 -2.31 5.69
CA CYS A 88 0.75 -3.59 5.45
C CYS A 88 -0.21 -4.73 5.75
N GLY A 89 -0.62 -5.45 4.71
CA GLY A 89 -1.34 -6.71 4.82
C GLY A 89 -0.36 -7.89 4.79
N LYS A 90 -0.91 -9.11 4.73
CA LYS A 90 -0.10 -10.34 4.71
C LYS A 90 0.65 -10.55 3.39
N TYR A 91 0.00 -10.21 2.28
CA TYR A 91 0.53 -10.44 0.92
C TYR A 91 0.43 -9.21 0.02
N ASN A 92 -0.15 -8.13 0.51
CA ASN A 92 -0.38 -6.92 -0.25
C ASN A 92 -0.02 -5.74 0.63
N LEU A 93 0.28 -4.60 0.01
CA LEU A 93 0.42 -3.33 0.70
C LEU A 93 -0.35 -2.25 -0.05
N ALA A 94 -0.79 -1.26 0.70
CA ALA A 94 -1.44 -0.07 0.17
C ALA A 94 -0.81 1.18 0.75
N VAL A 95 -0.73 2.23 -0.04
CA VAL A 95 -0.20 3.53 0.35
C VAL A 95 -1.22 4.60 0.02
N LEU A 96 -1.62 5.39 1.00
CA LEU A 96 -2.37 6.62 0.78
C LEU A 96 -1.42 7.80 0.87
N THR A 97 -1.40 8.59 -0.19
CA THR A 97 -0.69 9.87 -0.23
C THR A 97 -1.69 11.01 -0.39
N PRO A 98 -1.29 12.27 -0.14
CA PRO A 98 -2.01 13.42 -0.67
C PRO A 98 -2.23 13.28 -2.19
N VAL A 99 -3.15 14.06 -2.77
CA VAL A 99 -3.41 14.00 -4.21
C VAL A 99 -2.12 14.26 -4.99
N VAL A 100 -1.72 13.27 -5.78
CA VAL A 100 -0.63 13.39 -6.74
C VAL A 100 -1.17 13.06 -8.12
N ASN A 101 -1.05 14.01 -9.04
CA ASN A 101 -1.52 13.85 -10.40
C ASN A 101 -0.56 12.98 -11.23
N SER A 102 -1.10 12.20 -12.15
CA SER A 102 -0.33 11.45 -13.15
C SER A 102 0.64 10.43 -12.57
N VAL A 103 0.23 9.69 -11.54
CA VAL A 103 1.01 8.58 -10.99
C VAL A 103 1.16 7.47 -12.03
N LYS A 104 2.40 7.17 -12.40
CA LYS A 104 2.78 6.00 -13.19
C LYS A 104 3.31 4.93 -12.25
N VAL A 105 2.74 3.73 -12.33
CA VAL A 105 3.15 2.59 -11.50
C VAL A 105 3.88 1.58 -12.37
N SER A 106 5.09 1.21 -11.96
CA SER A 106 5.91 0.18 -12.58
C SER A 106 6.01 -1.03 -11.65
N GLY A 107 5.93 -2.24 -12.21
CA GLY A 107 5.94 -3.48 -11.44
C GLY A 107 4.54 -4.00 -11.13
N SER A 108 4.39 -4.68 -10.00
CA SER A 108 3.14 -5.34 -9.61
C SER A 108 2.30 -4.40 -8.74
N GLY A 109 1.93 -3.25 -9.30
CA GLY A 109 1.13 -2.24 -8.62
C GLY A 109 0.03 -1.60 -9.47
N SER A 110 -0.83 -0.83 -8.82
CA SER A 110 -1.82 0.05 -9.45
C SER A 110 -2.01 1.31 -8.63
N SER A 111 -2.53 2.37 -9.26
CA SER A 111 -2.89 3.61 -8.57
C SER A 111 -4.30 4.06 -8.94
N SER A 112 -5.00 4.65 -7.98
CA SER A 112 -6.32 5.24 -8.16
C SER A 112 -6.49 6.47 -7.27
N GLU A 113 -7.29 7.43 -7.69
CA GLU A 113 -7.74 8.49 -6.79
C GLU A 113 -8.85 7.96 -5.88
N VAL A 114 -8.85 8.36 -4.62
CA VAL A 114 -9.87 8.04 -3.63
C VAL A 114 -10.51 9.34 -3.18
N ASP A 115 -11.81 9.45 -3.43
CA ASP A 115 -12.67 10.54 -3.02
C ASP A 115 -13.74 9.96 -2.08
N GLN A 116 -13.50 10.05 -0.76
CA GLN A 116 -14.44 9.59 0.26
C GLN A 116 -15.24 10.79 0.81
N PRO A 117 -16.56 10.67 0.98
CA PRO A 117 -17.38 11.73 1.55
C PRO A 117 -16.83 12.19 2.91
N GLY A 118 -16.54 13.50 3.04
CA GLY A 118 -16.02 14.08 4.28
C GLY A 118 -14.52 13.90 4.52
N GLN A 119 -13.78 13.32 3.57
CA GLN A 119 -12.32 13.23 3.62
C GLN A 119 -11.68 14.07 2.51
N LEU A 120 -10.43 14.49 2.72
CA LEU A 120 -9.63 15.07 1.65
C LEU A 120 -9.39 14.02 0.57
N ARG A 121 -9.44 14.45 -0.71
CA ARG A 121 -9.03 13.60 -1.83
C ARG A 121 -7.60 13.12 -1.61
N ARG A 122 -7.36 11.85 -1.95
CA ARG A 122 -6.06 11.19 -1.77
C ARG A 122 -5.74 10.30 -2.96
N THR A 123 -4.46 10.02 -3.15
CA THR A 123 -4.02 9.03 -4.13
C THR A 123 -3.71 7.73 -3.42
N LEU A 124 -4.34 6.65 -3.88
CA LEU A 124 -4.10 5.30 -3.41
C LEU A 124 -3.18 4.57 -4.38
N ILE A 125 -2.15 3.93 -3.85
CA ILE A 125 -1.23 3.07 -4.59
C ILE A 125 -1.25 1.71 -3.91
N VAL A 126 -1.57 0.66 -4.67
CA VAL A 126 -1.65 -0.72 -4.16
C VAL A 126 -0.57 -1.55 -4.84
N ALA A 127 0.13 -2.40 -4.09
CA ALA A 127 1.11 -3.32 -4.63
C ALA A 127 0.98 -4.71 -3.99
N GLY A 128 1.35 -5.73 -4.75
CA GLY A 128 1.41 -7.13 -4.32
C GLY A 128 2.44 -7.89 -5.13
N PRO A 129 2.69 -9.19 -4.86
CA PRO A 129 3.56 -10.03 -5.67
C PRO A 129 3.07 -10.08 -7.13
N PRO A 130 3.99 -10.27 -8.10
CA PRO A 130 3.62 -10.49 -9.50
C PRO A 130 2.65 -11.66 -9.63
N GLY A 131 1.52 -11.42 -10.31
CA GLY A 131 0.43 -12.39 -10.46
C GLY A 131 -0.55 -12.49 -9.28
N GLN A 132 -0.30 -11.80 -8.15
CA GLN A 132 -1.16 -11.84 -6.96
C GLN A 132 -1.91 -10.54 -6.68
N LEU A 133 -1.62 -9.47 -7.42
CA LEU A 133 -2.39 -8.22 -7.33
C LEU A 133 -3.90 -8.40 -7.53
N TYR A 134 -4.32 -9.55 -8.09
CA TYR A 134 -5.73 -9.84 -8.30
C TYR A 134 -5.95 -11.36 -8.52
N MET A 135 -6.22 -12.12 -7.46
CA MET A 135 -7.25 -13.16 -7.57
C MET A 135 -8.46 -12.61 -6.80
N PRO A 136 -9.59 -12.32 -7.45
CA PRO A 136 -10.83 -12.15 -6.70
C PRO A 136 -11.02 -13.41 -5.85
N PRO A 137 -11.59 -13.33 -4.63
CA PRO A 137 -12.03 -14.54 -3.96
C PRO A 137 -13.00 -15.25 -4.91
N VAL A 138 -12.56 -16.35 -5.49
CA VAL A 138 -13.48 -17.34 -6.05
C VAL A 138 -14.21 -17.84 -4.82
N TYR A 139 -15.38 -17.28 -4.54
CA TYR A 139 -16.29 -17.91 -3.60
C TYR A 139 -16.50 -19.35 -4.11
N PRO A 140 -16.09 -20.39 -3.36
CA PRO A 140 -16.50 -21.74 -3.70
C PRO A 140 -17.98 -21.85 -3.32
N GLY A 141 -18.86 -21.34 -4.17
CA GLY A 141 -20.26 -21.15 -3.77
C GLY A 141 -21.30 -21.00 -4.87
N LEU A 142 -20.94 -20.75 -6.14
CA LEU A 142 -21.92 -20.71 -7.22
C LEU A 142 -21.33 -21.33 -8.49
N ALA A 143 -21.25 -22.65 -8.52
CA ALA A 143 -21.37 -23.35 -9.79
C ALA A 143 -22.78 -23.03 -10.34
N PRO A 144 -22.94 -22.64 -11.62
CA PRO A 144 -24.26 -22.53 -12.21
C PRO A 144 -24.96 -23.91 -12.13
N PRO A 145 -26.26 -23.96 -11.82
CA PRO A 145 -26.97 -25.23 -11.75
C PRO A 145 -26.99 -25.92 -13.14
N PRO A 146 -27.06 -27.27 -13.17
CA PRO A 146 -27.08 -28.04 -14.41
C PRO A 146 -28.30 -27.75 -15.29
#